data_AF-A0A972ZMH7-F1
#
_entry.id   AF-A0A972ZMH7-F1
#
_cell.length_a   1.000
_cell.length_b   1.000
_cell.length_c   1.000
_cell.angle_alpha   90.00
_cell.angle_beta   90.00
_cell.angle_gamma   90.00
#
_symmetry.space_group_name_H-M   'P 1'
#
loop_
_entity.id
_entity.type
_entity.pdbx_description
1 polymer ?
#
loop_
_entity_poly.entity_id
_entity_poly.type
_entity_poly.pdbx_seq_one_letter_code
_entity_poly.pdbx_strand_id
1 'polypeptide(L)'
;LTLRDIFWAVAETGVLVIDLVMIGAAVGLIIGIIAKSGLGFALTLWLSQVGAGNLLLLLILSAIVCIVLGMGMPTIGVYVLVATLVAPAMVETGISPMAAHMFVLYYGMLSFITPPVCIGAFFAAKLAEADQMRTGFVAMRFGWSAFVVPILFIYSPSLLLEGDPLTLIHDVATAFMGVWLVSAALVGYLARPMGLTVRLGLGVAGLALLIPMGTFAGAWWTDLGGFLLAAIILGPDFLARRRERAASASS
;
A
#
# COMPACT_ATOMS: atom_id res chain seq x y z
N LEU A 1 -15.54 10.99 -32.54
CA LEU A 1 -15.60 9.52 -32.53
C LEU A 1 -16.57 9.11 -33.63
N THR A 2 -16.05 8.64 -34.76
CA THR A 2 -16.88 8.05 -35.82
C THR A 2 -17.18 6.59 -35.47
N LEU A 3 -18.25 6.01 -36.04
CA LEU A 3 -18.58 4.59 -35.86
C LEU A 3 -17.42 3.66 -36.26
N ARG A 4 -16.59 4.11 -37.21
CA ARG A 4 -15.39 3.40 -37.65
C ARG A 4 -14.31 3.40 -36.57
N ASP A 5 -14.12 4.51 -35.87
CA ASP A 5 -13.16 4.61 -34.76
C ASP A 5 -13.55 3.71 -33.59
N ILE A 6 -14.86 3.63 -33.28
CA ILE A 6 -15.37 2.73 -32.23
C ILE A 6 -15.13 1.27 -32.61
N PHE A 7 -15.41 0.89 -33.85
CA PHE A 7 -15.16 -0.48 -34.32
C PHE A 7 -13.67 -0.86 -34.23
N TRP A 8 -12.77 0.03 -34.64
CA TRP A 8 -11.34 -0.22 -34.53
C TRP A 8 -10.86 -0.27 -33.08
N ALA A 9 -11.38 0.58 -32.20
CA ALA A 9 -11.07 0.53 -30.77
C ALA A 9 -11.48 -0.81 -30.15
N VAL A 10 -12.63 -1.37 -30.52
CA VAL A 10 -13.07 -2.70 -30.06
C VAL A 10 -12.15 -3.81 -30.58
N ALA A 11 -11.77 -3.76 -31.86
CA ALA A 11 -10.86 -4.74 -32.44
C ALA A 11 -9.47 -4.71 -31.78
N GLU A 12 -8.92 -3.52 -31.56
CA GLU A 12 -7.63 -3.33 -30.87
C GLU A 12 -7.69 -3.79 -29.41
N THR A 13 -8.79 -3.49 -28.71
CA THR A 13 -9.04 -4.02 -27.35
C THR A 13 -9.08 -5.55 -27.36
N GLY A 14 -9.72 -6.16 -28.36
CA GLY A 14 -9.77 -7.61 -28.52
C GLY A 14 -8.37 -8.24 -28.64
N VAL A 15 -7.46 -7.60 -29.36
CA VAL A 15 -6.06 -8.05 -29.47
C VAL A 15 -5.34 -7.97 -28.12
N LEU A 16 -5.50 -6.87 -27.37
CA LEU A 16 -4.91 -6.73 -26.03
C LEU A 16 -5.40 -7.79 -25.04
N VAL A 17 -6.66 -8.22 -25.15
CA VAL A 17 -7.23 -9.28 -24.30
C VAL A 17 -6.59 -10.65 -24.57
N ILE A 18 -6.11 -10.92 -25.79
CA ILE A 18 -5.44 -12.19 -26.11
C ILE A 18 -4.20 -12.38 -25.23
N ASP A 19 -3.41 -11.34 -25.02
CA ASP A 19 -2.23 -11.40 -24.14
C ASP A 19 -2.63 -11.75 -22.70
N LEU A 20 -3.74 -11.21 -22.21
CA LEU A 20 -4.26 -11.52 -20.88
C LEU A 20 -4.71 -12.98 -20.76
N VAL A 21 -5.36 -13.51 -21.80
CA VAL A 21 -5.78 -14.91 -21.86
C VAL A 21 -4.57 -15.84 -21.85
N MET A 22 -3.51 -15.52 -22.60
CA MET A 22 -2.29 -16.31 -22.63
C MET A 22 -1.56 -16.31 -21.28
N ILE A 23 -1.46 -15.15 -20.61
CA ILE A 23 -0.92 -15.05 -19.25
C ILE A 23 -1.77 -15.88 -18.27
N GLY A 24 -3.10 -15.76 -18.36
CA GLY A 24 -4.03 -16.52 -17.54
C GLY A 24 -3.88 -18.03 -17.71
N ALA A 25 -3.70 -18.51 -18.95
CA ALA A 25 -3.48 -19.93 -19.24
C ALA A 25 -2.18 -20.44 -18.60
N ALA A 26 -1.08 -19.68 -18.72
CA ALA A 26 0.19 -20.04 -18.12
C ALA A 26 0.12 -20.09 -16.58
N VAL A 27 -0.52 -19.09 -15.96
CA VAL A 27 -0.71 -19.01 -14.51
C VAL A 27 -1.63 -20.12 -14.02
N GLY A 28 -2.69 -20.44 -14.77
CA GLY A 28 -3.58 -21.57 -14.47
C GLY A 28 -2.85 -22.92 -14.44
N LEU A 29 -1.89 -23.13 -15.34
CA LEU A 29 -1.04 -24.33 -15.33
C LEU A 29 -0.16 -24.39 -14.08
N ILE A 30 0.45 -23.25 -13.69
CA ILE A 30 1.26 -23.15 -12.46
C ILE A 30 0.40 -23.48 -11.23
N ILE A 31 -0.79 -22.87 -11.13
CA ILE A 31 -1.73 -23.12 -10.03
C ILE A 31 -2.17 -24.59 -10.01
N GLY A 32 -2.42 -25.18 -11.18
CA GLY A 32 -2.77 -26.60 -11.29
C GLY A 32 -1.69 -27.53 -10.75
N ILE A 33 -0.41 -27.25 -11.03
CA ILE A 33 0.73 -28.01 -10.50
C ILE A 33 0.86 -27.81 -8.98
N ILE A 34 0.73 -26.57 -8.50
CA ILE A 34 0.81 -26.24 -7.06
C ILE A 34 -0.32 -26.91 -6.28
N ALA A 35 -1.54 -26.93 -6.83
CA ALA A 35 -2.69 -27.59 -6.23
C ALA A 35 -2.50 -29.11 -6.19
N LYS A 36 -2.02 -29.72 -7.28
CA LYS A 36 -1.77 -31.18 -7.34
C LYS A 36 -0.63 -31.64 -6.44
N SER A 37 0.41 -30.82 -6.27
CA SER A 37 1.50 -31.11 -5.34
C SER A 37 1.13 -30.89 -3.87
N GLY A 38 -0.02 -30.27 -3.58
CA GLY A 38 -0.47 -29.95 -2.22
C GLY A 38 0.24 -28.74 -1.59
N LEU A 39 1.20 -28.13 -2.31
CA LEU A 39 1.96 -26.96 -1.84
C LEU A 39 1.06 -25.76 -1.55
N GLY A 40 0.04 -25.54 -2.39
CA GLY A 40 -0.89 -24.42 -2.20
C GLY A 40 -1.70 -24.58 -0.91
N PHE A 41 -2.28 -25.76 -0.70
CA PHE A 41 -3.00 -26.08 0.53
C PHE A 41 -2.10 -26.00 1.76
N ALA A 42 -0.88 -26.53 1.69
CA ALA A 42 0.07 -26.48 2.80
C ALA A 42 0.45 -25.04 3.17
N LEU A 43 0.69 -24.18 2.18
CA LEU A 43 0.98 -22.76 2.39
C LEU A 43 -0.22 -22.03 3.02
N THR A 44 -1.42 -22.23 2.47
CA THR A 44 -2.66 -21.63 3.03
C THR A 44 -2.85 -22.05 4.48
N LEU A 45 -2.75 -23.35 4.77
CA LEU A 45 -2.91 -23.90 6.12
C LEU A 45 -1.86 -23.36 7.09
N TRP A 46 -0.60 -23.28 6.67
CA TRP A 46 0.49 -22.78 7.50
C TRP A 46 0.28 -21.29 7.84
N LEU A 47 -0.07 -20.47 6.85
CA LEU A 47 -0.39 -19.05 7.08
C LEU A 47 -1.60 -18.89 8.01
N SER A 48 -2.67 -19.67 7.78
CA SER A 48 -3.90 -19.67 8.58
C SER A 48 -3.62 -20.02 10.06
N GLN A 49 -2.79 -21.05 10.31
CA GLN A 49 -2.36 -21.45 11.65
C GLN A 49 -1.57 -20.34 12.36
N VAL A 50 -0.67 -19.66 11.64
CA VAL A 50 0.08 -18.53 12.19
C VAL A 50 -0.86 -17.35 12.49
N GLY A 51 -1.81 -17.08 11.60
CA GLY A 51 -2.79 -16.01 11.74
C GLY A 51 -3.76 -16.20 12.90
N ALA A 52 -4.14 -17.45 13.20
CA ALA A 52 -4.97 -17.78 14.36
C ALA A 52 -4.30 -17.39 15.70
N GLY A 53 -2.96 -17.34 15.74
CA GLY A 53 -2.21 -16.91 16.92
C GLY A 53 -1.85 -15.43 16.93
N ASN A 54 -1.44 -14.87 15.78
CA ASN A 54 -0.98 -13.49 15.67
C ASN A 54 -1.24 -12.88 14.28
N LEU A 55 -2.23 -11.99 14.19
CA LEU A 55 -2.59 -11.28 12.98
C LEU A 55 -1.40 -10.50 12.38
N LEU A 56 -0.60 -9.79 13.19
CA LEU A 56 0.53 -9.01 12.69
C LEU A 56 1.58 -9.92 12.02
N LEU A 57 1.84 -11.10 12.60
CA LEU A 57 2.77 -12.06 12.04
C LEU A 57 2.26 -12.63 10.71
N LEU A 58 0.95 -12.92 10.62
CA LEU A 58 0.31 -13.29 9.35
C LEU A 58 0.52 -12.22 8.29
N LEU A 59 0.32 -10.93 8.61
CA LEU A 59 0.49 -9.85 7.62
C LEU A 59 1.92 -9.76 7.14
N ILE A 60 2.91 -9.81 8.04
CA ILE A 60 4.33 -9.73 7.67
C ILE A 60 4.73 -10.91 6.79
N LEU A 61 4.36 -12.14 7.17
CA LEU A 61 4.69 -13.34 6.39
C LEU A 61 3.96 -13.33 5.05
N SER A 62 2.68 -12.98 5.02
CA SER A 62 1.89 -12.86 3.78
C SER A 62 2.49 -11.81 2.85
N ALA A 63 2.94 -10.67 3.38
CA ALA A 63 3.64 -9.63 2.61
C ALA A 63 4.92 -10.16 1.96
N ILE A 64 5.76 -10.86 2.73
CA ILE A 64 6.99 -11.47 2.22
C ILE A 64 6.67 -12.48 1.12
N VAL A 65 5.70 -13.38 1.36
CA VAL A 65 5.26 -14.37 0.38
C VAL A 65 4.74 -13.68 -0.87
N CYS A 66 3.91 -12.65 -0.76
CA CYS A 66 3.39 -11.91 -1.92
C CYS A 66 4.51 -11.21 -2.71
N ILE A 67 5.52 -10.64 -2.04
CA ILE A 67 6.66 -10.01 -2.71
C ILE A 67 7.51 -11.05 -3.45
N VAL A 68 7.77 -12.19 -2.84
CA VAL A 68 8.57 -13.27 -3.43
C VAL A 68 7.81 -13.97 -4.56
N LEU A 69 6.52 -14.21 -4.39
CA LEU A 69 5.69 -14.76 -5.46
C LEU A 69 5.48 -13.73 -6.58
N GLY A 70 5.50 -12.43 -6.30
CA GLY A 70 5.32 -11.37 -7.30
C GLY A 70 6.51 -11.17 -8.25
N MET A 71 7.63 -11.85 -8.03
CA MET A 71 8.87 -11.62 -8.79
C MET A 71 8.72 -11.94 -10.28
N GLY A 72 8.70 -10.91 -11.12
CA GLY A 72 8.93 -11.02 -12.57
C GLY A 72 7.79 -11.53 -13.42
N MET A 73 6.60 -11.68 -12.84
CA MET A 73 5.39 -11.99 -13.60
C MET A 73 4.62 -10.71 -13.97
N PRO A 74 3.84 -10.71 -15.06
CA PRO A 74 2.90 -9.64 -15.34
C PRO A 74 1.89 -9.44 -14.20
N THR A 75 1.40 -8.20 -14.00
CA THR A 75 0.46 -7.79 -12.93
C THR A 75 -0.68 -8.79 -12.70
N ILE A 76 -1.33 -9.24 -13.79
CA ILE A 76 -2.46 -10.18 -13.72
C ILE A 76 -2.01 -11.54 -13.22
N GLY A 77 -0.85 -12.03 -13.67
CA GLY A 77 -0.32 -13.32 -13.24
C GLY A 77 0.09 -13.32 -11.78
N VAL A 78 0.72 -12.23 -11.32
CA VAL A 78 1.01 -12.04 -9.89
C VAL A 78 -0.27 -12.12 -9.08
N TYR A 79 -1.27 -11.30 -9.43
CA TYR A 79 -2.52 -11.24 -8.67
C TYR A 79 -3.24 -12.58 -8.60
N VAL A 80 -3.44 -13.26 -9.74
CA VAL A 80 -4.16 -14.56 -9.77
C VAL A 80 -3.41 -15.62 -8.94
N LEU A 81 -2.08 -15.61 -8.95
CA LEU A 81 -1.29 -16.53 -8.12
C LEU A 81 -1.43 -16.22 -6.62
N VAL A 82 -1.20 -14.97 -6.19
CA VAL A 82 -1.27 -14.62 -4.76
C VAL A 82 -2.70 -14.67 -4.21
N ALA A 83 -3.70 -14.36 -5.03
CA ALA A 83 -5.12 -14.45 -4.66
C ALA A 83 -5.59 -15.90 -4.48
N THR A 84 -4.97 -16.86 -5.17
CA THR A 84 -5.32 -18.28 -5.00
C THR A 84 -4.57 -18.96 -3.85
N LEU A 85 -3.39 -18.45 -3.49
CA LEU A 85 -2.53 -19.07 -2.47
C LEU A 85 -2.62 -18.40 -1.10
N VAL A 86 -2.59 -17.05 -1.06
CA VAL A 86 -2.44 -16.27 0.18
C VAL A 86 -3.77 -15.72 0.68
N ALA A 87 -4.60 -15.17 -0.21
CA ALA A 87 -5.87 -14.57 0.19
C ALA A 87 -6.81 -15.52 0.98
N PRO A 88 -6.93 -16.83 0.64
CA PRO A 88 -7.79 -17.74 1.39
C PRO A 88 -7.35 -17.89 2.85
N ALA A 89 -6.05 -17.92 3.13
CA ALA A 89 -5.52 -18.03 4.49
C ALA A 89 -5.89 -16.81 5.34
N MET A 90 -5.88 -15.62 4.71
CA MET A 90 -6.28 -14.38 5.36
C MET A 90 -7.79 -14.38 5.66
N VAL A 91 -8.62 -14.81 4.71
CA VAL A 91 -10.08 -14.91 4.90
C VAL A 91 -10.46 -15.91 5.99
N GLU A 92 -9.77 -17.06 6.06
CA GLU A 92 -9.98 -18.05 7.13
C GLU A 92 -9.70 -17.51 8.53
N THR A 93 -8.80 -16.52 8.64
CA THR A 93 -8.48 -15.86 9.92
C THR A 93 -9.48 -14.75 10.31
N GLY A 94 -10.54 -14.57 9.54
CA GLY A 94 -11.62 -13.60 9.82
C GLY A 94 -11.43 -12.23 9.16
N ILE A 95 -10.44 -12.08 8.25
CA ILE A 95 -10.23 -10.84 7.49
C ILE A 95 -11.28 -10.74 6.39
N SER A 96 -11.83 -9.54 6.15
CA SER A 96 -12.77 -9.30 5.04
C SER A 96 -12.15 -9.75 3.71
N PRO A 97 -12.90 -10.48 2.85
CA PRO A 97 -12.41 -10.89 1.54
C PRO A 97 -11.84 -9.74 0.70
N MET A 98 -12.51 -8.58 0.72
CA MET A 98 -12.04 -7.42 -0.03
C MET A 98 -10.68 -6.93 0.49
N ALA A 99 -10.52 -6.85 1.81
CA ALA A 99 -9.26 -6.46 2.44
C ALA A 99 -8.13 -7.45 2.12
N ALA A 100 -8.41 -8.76 2.16
CA ALA A 100 -7.44 -9.79 1.80
C ALA A 100 -6.99 -9.66 0.34
N HIS A 101 -7.94 -9.49 -0.60
CA HIS A 101 -7.62 -9.33 -2.02
C HIS A 101 -6.86 -8.05 -2.32
N MET A 102 -7.20 -6.92 -1.67
CA MET A 102 -6.44 -5.68 -1.78
C MET A 102 -5.04 -5.81 -1.18
N PHE A 103 -4.91 -6.51 -0.05
CA PHE A 103 -3.62 -6.77 0.58
C PHE A 103 -2.67 -7.50 -0.37
N VAL A 104 -3.10 -8.65 -0.89
CA VAL A 104 -2.24 -9.47 -1.76
C VAL A 104 -1.97 -8.78 -3.10
N LEU A 105 -2.94 -8.02 -3.64
CA LEU A 105 -2.76 -7.24 -4.85
C LEU A 105 -1.67 -6.17 -4.67
N TYR A 106 -1.76 -5.36 -3.61
CA TYR A 106 -0.77 -4.32 -3.36
C TYR A 106 0.61 -4.92 -3.10
N TYR A 107 0.73 -5.90 -2.22
CA TYR A 107 2.04 -6.51 -1.93
C TYR A 107 2.63 -7.27 -3.13
N GLY A 108 1.78 -7.90 -3.94
CA GLY A 108 2.20 -8.47 -5.22
C GLY A 108 2.79 -7.40 -6.16
N MET A 109 2.15 -6.24 -6.27
CA MET A 109 2.62 -5.14 -7.11
C MET A 109 3.82 -4.40 -6.53
N LEU A 110 3.95 -4.33 -5.21
CA LEU A 110 5.09 -3.70 -4.53
C LEU A 110 6.39 -4.48 -4.77
N SER A 111 6.32 -5.76 -5.15
CA SER A 111 7.50 -6.53 -5.58
C SER A 111 8.29 -5.85 -6.70
N PHE A 112 7.63 -5.06 -7.56
CA PHE A 112 8.26 -4.33 -8.67
C PHE A 112 9.16 -3.18 -8.22
N ILE A 113 9.00 -2.69 -6.98
CA ILE A 113 9.80 -1.62 -6.40
C ILE A 113 10.57 -2.04 -5.13
N THR A 114 10.38 -3.26 -4.64
CA THR A 114 11.01 -3.77 -3.41
C THR A 114 12.32 -4.52 -3.72
N PRO A 115 13.48 -4.05 -3.22
CA PRO A 115 14.73 -4.81 -3.31
C PRO A 115 14.64 -6.15 -2.55
N PRO A 116 15.30 -7.23 -3.01
CA PRO A 116 16.33 -7.29 -4.06
C PRO A 116 15.81 -7.49 -5.49
N VAL A 117 14.50 -7.60 -5.69
CA VAL A 117 13.91 -8.07 -6.95
C VAL A 117 13.60 -6.89 -7.88
N CYS A 118 12.83 -5.92 -7.38
CA CYS A 118 12.44 -4.63 -7.98
C CYS A 118 12.69 -4.45 -9.48
N ILE A 119 12.11 -5.33 -10.30
CA ILE A 119 12.40 -5.44 -11.74
C ILE A 119 12.04 -4.15 -12.48
N GLY A 120 10.93 -3.50 -12.09
CA GLY A 120 10.51 -2.22 -12.67
C GLY A 120 11.49 -1.09 -12.34
N ALA A 121 11.89 -0.96 -11.07
CA ALA A 121 12.86 0.05 -10.66
C ALA A 121 14.24 -0.18 -11.29
N PHE A 122 14.66 -1.44 -11.42
CA PHE A 122 15.92 -1.81 -12.06
C PHE A 122 15.94 -1.54 -13.56
N PHE A 123 14.82 -1.76 -14.24
CA PHE A 123 14.68 -1.41 -15.65
C PHE A 123 14.75 0.11 -15.86
N ALA A 124 14.01 0.88 -15.05
CA ALA A 124 14.07 2.34 -15.09
C ALA A 124 15.48 2.88 -14.77
N ALA A 125 16.17 2.28 -13.79
CA ALA A 125 17.54 2.65 -13.45
C ALA A 125 18.51 2.42 -14.63
N LYS A 126 18.37 1.31 -15.37
CA LYS A 126 19.19 1.04 -16.57
C LYS A 126 18.94 2.07 -17.67
N LEU A 127 17.69 2.47 -17.89
CA LEU A 127 17.34 3.49 -18.88
C LEU A 127 17.88 4.89 -18.49
N ALA A 128 17.92 5.18 -17.20
CA ALA A 128 18.41 6.45 -16.66
C ALA A 128 19.91 6.44 -16.30
N GLU A 129 20.64 5.37 -16.65
CA GLU A 129 22.07 5.17 -16.32
C GLU A 129 22.39 5.34 -14.82
N ALA A 130 21.44 5.03 -13.95
CA ALA A 130 21.56 5.12 -12.50
C ALA A 130 21.89 3.77 -11.86
N ASP A 131 22.40 3.81 -10.62
CA ASP A 131 22.61 2.59 -9.83
C ASP A 131 21.28 1.91 -9.50
N GLN A 132 21.17 0.64 -9.86
CA GLN A 132 19.94 -0.14 -9.76
C GLN A 132 19.46 -0.27 -8.31
N MET A 133 20.38 -0.63 -7.41
CA MET A 133 20.06 -0.89 -6.00
C MET A 133 19.65 0.39 -5.27
N ARG A 134 20.39 1.48 -5.47
CA ARG A 134 20.02 2.81 -4.95
C ARG A 134 18.66 3.26 -5.47
N THR A 135 18.38 3.04 -6.74
CA THR A 135 17.07 3.39 -7.34
C THR A 135 15.94 2.59 -6.69
N GLY A 136 16.15 1.30 -6.41
CA GLY A 136 15.20 0.46 -5.66
C GLY A 136 14.92 0.99 -4.25
N PHE A 137 15.94 1.33 -3.48
CA PHE A 137 15.75 1.93 -2.14
C PHE A 137 15.04 3.28 -2.19
N VAL A 138 15.36 4.11 -3.18
CA VAL A 138 14.68 5.39 -3.39
C VAL A 138 13.22 5.17 -3.77
N ALA A 139 12.93 4.21 -4.67
CA ALA A 139 11.57 3.85 -5.05
C ALA A 139 10.75 3.36 -3.84
N MET A 140 11.31 2.51 -2.98
CA MET A 140 10.65 2.09 -1.73
C MET A 140 10.39 3.27 -0.81
N ARG A 141 11.35 4.20 -0.67
CA ARG A 141 11.19 5.41 0.17
C ARG A 141 10.06 6.31 -0.34
N PHE A 142 9.92 6.49 -1.65
CA PHE A 142 8.82 7.27 -2.22
C PHE A 142 7.49 6.51 -2.22
N GLY A 143 7.52 5.20 -2.42
CA GLY A 143 6.36 4.30 -2.43
C GLY A 143 5.92 3.81 -1.04
N TRP A 144 6.51 4.33 0.05
CA TRP A 144 6.29 3.86 1.42
C TRP A 144 4.80 3.78 1.79
N SER A 145 3.98 4.74 1.31
CA SER A 145 2.56 4.82 1.62
C SER A 145 1.80 3.61 1.08
N ALA A 146 2.20 3.09 -0.08
CA ALA A 146 1.60 1.91 -0.67
C ALA A 146 1.89 0.62 0.11
N PHE A 147 2.95 0.57 0.94
CA PHE A 147 3.19 -0.55 1.87
C PHE A 147 2.26 -0.52 3.09
N VAL A 148 1.83 0.67 3.51
CA VAL A 148 1.02 0.84 4.73
C VAL A 148 -0.47 0.70 4.44
N VAL A 149 -0.96 1.28 3.34
CA VAL A 149 -2.38 1.26 2.93
C VAL A 149 -3.03 -0.13 3.01
N PRO A 150 -2.41 -1.23 2.54
CA PRO A 150 -3.07 -2.54 2.55
C PRO A 150 -3.20 -3.12 3.96
N ILE A 151 -2.30 -2.75 4.88
CA ILE A 151 -2.42 -3.08 6.30
C ILE A 151 -3.61 -2.31 6.90
N LEU A 152 -3.80 -1.04 6.51
CA LEU A 152 -4.95 -0.24 6.96
C LEU A 152 -6.28 -0.87 6.55
N PHE A 153 -6.40 -1.38 5.33
CA PHE A 153 -7.62 -2.05 4.86
C PHE A 153 -8.03 -3.26 5.71
N ILE A 154 -7.06 -3.93 6.35
CA ILE A 154 -7.33 -5.08 7.20
C ILE A 154 -7.81 -4.64 8.59
N TYR A 155 -7.21 -3.59 9.15
CA TYR A 155 -7.60 -3.07 10.46
C TYR A 155 -8.80 -2.11 10.41
N SER A 156 -9.11 -1.55 9.24
CA SER A 156 -10.19 -0.60 8.98
C SER A 156 -10.88 -0.91 7.63
N PRO A 157 -11.79 -1.91 7.61
CA PRO A 157 -12.58 -2.20 6.42
C PRO A 157 -13.48 -1.04 5.98
N SER A 158 -13.76 -0.07 6.85
CA SER A 158 -14.44 1.19 6.52
C SER A 158 -13.77 1.93 5.37
N LEU A 159 -12.44 1.87 5.24
CA LEU A 159 -11.72 2.43 4.09
C LEU A 159 -12.07 1.76 2.74
N LEU A 160 -12.62 0.55 2.78
CA LEU A 160 -13.13 -0.19 1.61
C LEU A 160 -14.62 0.05 1.36
N LEU A 161 -15.20 1.08 1.97
CA LEU A 161 -16.63 1.39 1.93
C LEU A 161 -17.50 0.31 2.62
N GLU A 162 -16.91 -0.49 3.51
CA GLU A 162 -17.63 -1.46 4.34
C GLU A 162 -17.93 -0.86 5.72
N GLY A 163 -19.17 -0.40 5.94
CA GLY A 163 -19.62 0.03 7.26
C GLY A 163 -20.39 1.34 7.27
N ASP A 164 -20.33 2.05 8.39
CA ASP A 164 -21.07 3.29 8.62
C ASP A 164 -20.41 4.49 7.88
N PRO A 165 -21.19 5.39 7.25
CA PRO A 165 -20.64 6.54 6.55
C PRO A 165 -19.82 7.48 7.44
N LEU A 166 -20.12 7.59 8.74
CA LEU A 166 -19.40 8.47 9.65
C LEU A 166 -17.98 7.93 9.94
N THR A 167 -17.86 6.62 10.15
CA THR A 167 -16.55 5.97 10.37
C THR A 167 -15.70 6.00 9.11
N LEU A 168 -16.30 5.84 7.93
CA LEU A 168 -15.63 6.04 6.65
C LEU A 168 -15.02 7.44 6.53
N ILE A 169 -15.81 8.50 6.76
CA ILE A 169 -15.32 9.88 6.64
C ILE A 169 -14.18 10.13 7.61
N HIS A 170 -14.31 9.64 8.84
CA HIS A 170 -13.28 9.74 9.86
C HIS A 170 -11.98 9.04 9.42
N ASP A 171 -12.07 7.76 9.04
CA ASP A 171 -10.91 6.94 8.70
C ASP A 171 -10.21 7.42 7.43
N VAL A 172 -10.97 7.92 6.44
CA VAL A 172 -10.40 8.56 5.25
C VAL A 172 -9.65 9.84 5.63
N ALA A 173 -10.21 10.66 6.52
CA ALA A 173 -9.57 11.90 6.96
C ALA A 173 -8.28 11.63 7.76
N THR A 174 -8.29 10.68 8.70
CA THR A 174 -7.11 10.31 9.48
C THR A 174 -6.05 9.64 8.62
N ALA A 175 -6.43 8.72 7.73
CA ALA A 175 -5.50 8.08 6.81
C ALA A 175 -4.84 9.10 5.86
N PHE A 176 -5.62 10.03 5.31
CA PHE A 176 -5.10 11.09 4.45
C PHE A 176 -4.09 11.98 5.21
N MET A 177 -4.47 12.44 6.40
CA MET A 177 -3.60 13.25 7.25
C MET A 177 -2.34 12.50 7.67
N GLY A 178 -2.47 11.23 8.08
CA GLY A 178 -1.36 10.38 8.48
C GLY A 178 -0.35 10.17 7.35
N VAL A 179 -0.83 9.80 6.15
CA VAL A 179 0.03 9.66 4.96
C VAL A 179 0.70 10.97 4.60
N TRP A 180 0.00 12.10 4.71
CA TRP A 180 0.58 13.40 4.43
C TRP A 180 1.71 13.78 5.42
N LEU A 181 1.50 13.60 6.72
CA LEU A 181 2.49 13.93 7.74
C LEU A 181 3.74 13.04 7.67
N VAL A 182 3.56 11.73 7.49
CA VAL A 182 4.71 10.82 7.32
C VAL A 182 5.45 11.11 6.02
N SER A 183 4.75 11.44 4.93
CA SER A 183 5.40 11.86 3.68
C SER A 183 6.21 13.14 3.87
N ALA A 184 5.68 14.13 4.57
CA ALA A 184 6.41 15.36 4.91
C ALA A 184 7.65 15.07 5.78
N ALA A 185 7.53 14.15 6.75
CA ALA A 185 8.66 13.69 7.56
C ALA A 185 9.74 12.97 6.74
N LEU A 186 9.34 12.10 5.80
CA LEU A 186 10.26 11.35 4.95
C LEU A 186 10.96 12.23 3.92
N VAL A 187 10.27 13.23 3.35
CA VAL A 187 10.88 14.22 2.45
C VAL A 187 11.75 15.19 3.25
N GLY A 188 11.34 15.55 4.48
CA GLY A 188 12.06 16.51 5.32
C GLY A 188 11.81 17.96 4.95
N TYR A 189 10.78 18.21 4.15
CA TYR A 189 10.44 19.50 3.63
C TYR A 189 8.92 19.64 3.57
N LEU A 190 8.40 20.75 4.08
CA LEU A 190 6.96 21.08 3.98
C LEU A 190 6.78 22.48 3.36
N ALA A 191 7.26 23.52 4.04
CA ALA A 191 7.62 24.76 3.32
C ALA A 191 8.91 25.41 3.80
N ARG A 192 9.59 24.79 4.76
CA ARG A 192 10.98 25.04 5.10
C ARG A 192 11.65 23.69 5.28
N PRO A 193 12.98 23.61 5.10
CA PRO A 193 13.72 22.42 5.50
C PRO A 193 13.52 22.18 7.00
N MET A 194 13.08 20.98 7.37
CA MET A 194 12.75 20.62 8.74
C MET A 194 13.94 19.93 9.42
N GLY A 195 14.21 20.33 10.67
CA GLY A 195 15.20 19.65 11.52
C GLY A 195 14.77 18.23 11.88
N LEU A 196 15.74 17.38 12.25
CA LEU A 196 15.50 15.96 12.53
C LEU A 196 14.41 15.73 13.60
N THR A 197 14.37 16.54 14.65
CA THR A 197 13.37 16.43 15.73
C THR A 197 11.94 16.65 15.23
N VAL A 198 11.73 17.66 14.38
CA VAL A 198 10.42 17.97 13.78
C VAL A 198 10.00 16.85 12.84
N ARG A 199 10.94 16.31 12.05
CA ARG A 199 10.66 15.16 11.16
C ARG A 199 10.25 13.92 11.94
N LEU A 200 10.98 13.57 13.00
CA LEU A 200 10.64 12.44 13.85
C LEU A 200 9.28 12.65 14.54
N GLY A 201 9.02 13.85 15.07
CA GLY A 201 7.73 14.19 15.66
C GLY A 201 6.55 14.06 14.70
N LEU A 202 6.69 14.57 13.47
CA LEU A 202 5.66 14.43 12.43
C LEU A 202 5.51 12.97 11.95
N GLY A 203 6.59 12.22 11.88
CA GLY A 203 6.56 10.80 11.55
C GLY A 203 5.78 10.00 12.58
N VAL A 204 6.04 10.23 13.87
CA VAL A 204 5.31 9.58 14.97
C VAL A 204 3.85 10.02 14.98
N ALA A 205 3.56 11.30 14.81
CA ALA A 205 2.20 11.82 14.76
C ALA A 205 1.41 11.22 13.57
N GLY A 206 2.04 11.14 12.40
CA GLY A 206 1.43 10.56 11.22
C GLY A 206 1.22 9.05 11.33
N LEU A 207 2.17 8.30 11.91
CA LEU A 207 1.98 6.88 12.22
C LEU A 207 0.88 6.65 13.25
N ALA A 208 0.76 7.51 14.26
CA ALA A 208 -0.30 7.43 15.25
C ALA A 208 -1.71 7.63 14.64
N LEU A 209 -1.84 8.56 13.68
CA LEU A 209 -3.07 8.79 12.90
C LEU A 209 -3.39 7.66 11.91
N LEU A 210 -2.41 6.81 11.59
CA LEU A 210 -2.61 5.64 10.73
C LEU A 210 -3.02 4.41 11.53
N ILE A 211 -3.13 4.47 12.86
CA ILE A 211 -3.63 3.35 13.68
C ILE A 211 -5.15 3.47 13.74
N PRO A 212 -5.92 2.51 13.16
CA PRO A 212 -7.37 2.67 13.10
C PRO A 212 -8.05 2.60 14.46
N MET A 213 -9.15 3.35 14.57
CA MET A 213 -10.05 3.44 15.73
C MET A 213 -10.50 2.08 16.30
N GLY A 214 -10.58 1.04 15.46
CA GLY A 214 -11.05 -0.30 15.87
C GLY A 214 -9.98 -1.21 16.50
N THR A 215 -8.70 -0.80 16.53
CA THR A 215 -7.60 -1.70 16.93
C THR A 215 -7.55 -2.00 18.43
N PHE A 216 -7.86 -1.02 19.29
CA PHE A 216 -7.90 -1.19 20.75
C PHE A 216 -8.96 -0.26 21.39
N ALA A 217 -9.49 -0.65 22.56
CA ALA A 217 -10.37 0.17 23.39
C ALA A 217 -9.61 1.42 23.88
N GLY A 218 -9.61 2.49 23.09
CA GLY A 218 -8.82 3.71 23.35
C GLY A 218 -8.13 4.33 22.13
N ALA A 219 -8.28 3.77 20.93
CA ALA A 219 -7.63 4.31 19.72
C ALA A 219 -8.05 5.75 19.35
N TRP A 220 -9.17 6.27 19.88
CA TRP A 220 -9.48 7.69 19.79
C TRP A 220 -8.39 8.59 20.44
N TRP A 221 -7.66 8.09 21.45
CA TRP A 221 -6.53 8.79 22.04
C TRP A 221 -5.31 8.84 21.13
N THR A 222 -5.10 7.86 20.25
CA THR A 222 -3.98 7.88 19.30
C THR A 222 -4.24 8.89 18.19
N ASP A 223 -5.48 9.00 17.73
CA ASP A 223 -5.87 10.04 16.77
C ASP A 223 -5.82 11.42 17.39
N LEU A 224 -6.39 11.60 18.59
CA LEU A 224 -6.35 12.88 19.29
C LEU A 224 -4.91 13.30 19.62
N GLY A 225 -4.07 12.36 20.08
CA GLY A 225 -2.65 12.58 20.34
C GLY A 225 -1.87 12.93 19.07
N GLY A 226 -2.15 12.24 17.96
CA GLY A 226 -1.56 12.51 16.64
C GLY A 226 -1.94 13.89 16.10
N PHE A 227 -3.22 14.26 16.18
CA PHE A 227 -3.69 15.60 15.82
C PHE A 227 -3.08 16.69 16.70
N LEU A 228 -3.02 16.49 18.03
CA LEU A 228 -2.42 17.45 18.95
C LEU A 228 -0.92 17.64 18.70
N LEU A 229 -0.17 16.55 18.50
CA LEU A 229 1.25 16.62 18.14
C LEU A 229 1.46 17.32 16.80
N ALA A 230 0.66 16.98 15.79
CA ALA A 230 0.72 17.63 14.49
C ALA A 230 0.41 19.14 14.61
N ALA A 231 -0.61 19.52 15.40
CA ALA A 231 -0.98 20.91 15.63
C ALA A 231 0.08 21.69 16.41
N ILE A 232 0.73 21.07 17.41
CA ILE A 232 1.82 21.69 18.19
C ILE A 232 3.06 21.89 17.32
N ILE A 233 3.37 20.94 16.44
CA ILE A 233 4.56 21.00 15.60
C ILE A 233 4.36 21.94 14.40
N LEU A 234 3.17 21.92 13.77
CA LEU A 234 2.86 22.74 12.60
C LEU A 234 2.36 24.15 12.96
N GLY A 235 1.78 24.33 14.15
CA GLY A 235 1.19 25.58 14.61
C GLY A 235 2.17 26.76 14.61
N PRO A 236 3.37 26.65 15.20
CA PRO A 236 4.38 27.70 15.17
C PRO A 236 4.82 28.06 13.75
N ASP A 237 4.93 27.04 12.89
CA ASP A 237 5.41 27.16 11.52
C ASP A 237 4.36 27.84 10.61
N PHE A 238 3.07 27.57 10.84
CA PHE A 238 1.96 28.22 10.14
C PHE A 238 1.74 29.66 10.62
N LEU A 239 1.94 29.93 11.92
CA LEU A 239 1.80 31.25 12.52
C LEU A 239 2.93 32.20 12.09
N ALA A 240 4.16 31.69 11.98
CA ALA A 240 5.30 32.42 11.42
C ALA A 240 5.05 32.84 9.96
N ARG A 241 4.46 31.95 9.14
CA ARG A 241 4.10 32.26 7.74
C ARG A 241 2.99 33.29 7.61
N ARG A 242 1.99 33.24 8.49
CA ARG A 242 0.93 34.27 8.52
C ARG A 242 1.52 35.65 8.81
N ARG A 243 2.51 35.73 9.71
CA ARG A 243 3.22 36.98 10.02
C ARG A 243 4.09 37.45 8.85
N GLU A 244 4.80 36.56 8.17
CA GLU A 244 5.64 36.92 7.01
C GLU A 244 4.82 37.37 5.80
N ARG A 245 3.72 36.66 5.48
CA ARG A 245 2.80 37.06 4.40
C ARG A 245 2.08 38.39 4.70
N ALA A 246 1.74 38.63 5.96
CA ALA A 246 1.17 39.91 6.39
C ALA A 246 2.19 41.05 6.26
N ALA A 247 3.46 40.81 6.59
CA ALA A 247 4.54 41.79 6.47
C ALA A 247 4.86 42.14 5.01
N SER A 248 4.82 41.16 4.09
CA SER A 248 5.03 41.39 2.65
C SER A 248 3.84 42.03 1.94
N ALA A 249 2.64 41.97 2.52
CA ALA A 249 1.44 42.61 1.97
C ALA A 249 1.29 44.08 2.43
N SER A 250 2.07 44.51 3.42
CA SER A 250 2.12 45.89 3.93
C SER A 250 3.27 46.73 3.37
N SER A 251 4.13 46.14 2.52
CA SER A 251 5.24 46.79 1.82
C SER A 251 4.93 46.96 0.34
#